data_AF-A0A6N7HIC1-F1
#
_entry.id   AF-A0A6N7HIC1-F1
#
_cell.length_a   1.000
_cell.length_b   1.000
_cell.length_c   1.000
_cell.angle_alpha   90.00
_cell.angle_beta   90.00
_cell.angle_gamma   90.00
#
_symmetry.space_group_name_H-M   'P 1'
#
loop_
_entity.id
_entity.type
_entity.pdbx_description
1 polymer ?
#
loop_
_entity_poly.entity_id
_entity_poly.type
_entity_poly.pdbx_seq_one_letter_code
_entity_poly.pdbx_strand_id
1 'polypeptide(L)'
;MITKLLAAARQVIDRDIVRHSDRDLGSTRWLWPPLLAPIVDRDGDTEHRQDQAQRHPDVHGACAVDGPERAPLSSSAGQPAYEKPAEGGGTTRRCCRRTQVEQPTAVPADLSMTTVGDEADPDSSVRGCVSHTDIGMFAISGTVGTVRERQGGDMSRDTAVDVAARLGLEELDSEAVTPQGAAAGAVLHSAVGARVRDARRRAGLDVGQLAAAVGLTRDKVSKIEHGHRRVSPRELPMLADALRVSIQSLLGSADASRPALALAHRVAASQDSSRLRQRAVELLEIEDRLEHYAGMPGHQLSPGGAAIHQLAATRYASSPRTQPEAQRQGRALADEVRRALDLGSAAIPDLPALIEMHFAADVALSPLGDGGDGLCAHDGDRALILANSDYTAGRVRFTLAHELGHHLLRDPRDVIEESSRDMFANSYRERRVNAFAAHLLLPVRAMDATLAWLDCTGAYVTAATTRGRVALGYLMTRYGVSLQCTLSQLVAAGVLQAADSAALKERLSAHAIVNAAAHLSGDSSTPVTVTQDLRPPARLVTVALDAARSGTVGMNTIARLLDREDDDALFDEVMFGEDGDTATAVPHRGVAAGAASR
;
A
#
# COMPACT_ATOMS: atom_id res chain seq x y z
N MET A 1 48.73 -0.52 9.11
CA MET A 1 48.23 0.86 8.87
C MET A 1 47.02 1.16 9.74
N ILE A 2 45.93 0.37 9.63
CA ILE A 2 44.67 0.47 10.41
C ILE A 2 44.88 0.76 11.91
N THR A 3 45.81 0.08 12.58
CA THR A 3 46.10 0.26 14.01
C THR A 3 46.52 1.69 14.40
N LYS A 4 47.15 2.45 13.49
CA LYS A 4 47.50 3.86 13.72
C LYS A 4 46.31 4.80 13.51
N LEU A 5 45.39 4.46 12.60
CA LEU A 5 44.13 5.17 12.40
C LEU A 5 43.21 5.06 13.63
N LEU A 6 43.08 3.86 14.20
CA LEU A 6 42.30 3.63 15.42
C LEU A 6 42.88 4.37 16.65
N ALA A 7 44.21 4.46 16.75
CA ALA A 7 44.85 5.25 17.81
C ALA A 7 44.60 6.76 17.65
N ALA A 8 44.65 7.28 16.43
CA ALA A 8 44.37 8.69 16.14
C ALA A 8 42.90 9.06 16.42
N ALA A 9 41.95 8.22 16.01
CA ALA A 9 40.52 8.44 16.25
C ALA A 9 40.21 8.54 17.76
N ARG A 10 40.83 7.69 18.59
CA ARG A 10 40.64 7.71 20.05
C ARG A 10 41.18 8.99 20.69
N GLN A 11 42.33 9.51 20.24
CA GLN A 11 42.89 10.77 20.73
C GLN A 11 42.06 12.02 20.37
N VAL A 12 41.20 11.95 19.35
CA VAL A 12 40.23 13.03 19.06
C VAL A 12 39.07 12.97 20.05
N ILE A 13 38.47 11.78 20.22
CA ILE A 13 37.31 11.57 21.10
C ILE A 13 37.62 11.95 22.57
N ASP A 14 38.76 11.50 23.10
CA ASP A 14 39.17 11.83 24.48
C ASP A 14 39.44 13.35 24.68
N ARG A 15 39.67 14.11 23.60
CA ARG A 15 40.00 15.55 23.66
C ARG A 15 38.77 16.46 23.65
N ASP A 16 37.69 16.05 22.98
CA ASP A 16 36.47 16.86 22.90
C ASP A 16 35.52 16.62 24.10
N ILE A 17 35.61 15.45 24.74
CA ILE A 17 34.92 15.16 26.02
C ILE A 17 35.41 16.12 27.13
N VAL A 18 36.72 16.36 27.21
CA VAL A 18 37.34 17.28 28.20
C VAL A 18 37.04 18.76 27.91
N ARG A 19 36.50 19.10 26.73
CA ARG A 19 36.18 20.49 26.35
C ARG A 19 34.74 20.91 26.63
N HIS A 20 33.85 19.99 26.95
CA HIS A 20 32.42 20.28 27.19
C HIS A 20 31.99 20.19 28.66
N SER A 21 32.92 19.90 29.58
CA SER A 21 32.65 19.75 31.01
C SER A 21 32.83 21.03 31.85
N ASP A 22 33.14 22.18 31.25
CA ASP A 22 33.59 23.38 31.96
C ASP A 22 32.87 24.66 31.47
N ARG A 23 31.58 24.79 31.84
CA ARG A 23 30.81 26.05 31.85
C ARG A 23 29.51 25.93 32.65
N ASP A 24 29.47 26.65 33.77
CA ASP A 24 28.33 27.07 34.60
C ASP A 24 26.93 26.50 34.33
N LEU A 25 26.45 25.63 35.23
CA LEU A 25 25.11 25.78 35.81
C LEU A 25 25.12 25.46 37.32
N GLY A 26 24.36 26.24 38.07
CA GLY A 26 24.35 26.24 39.53
C GLY A 26 23.58 25.09 40.18
N SER A 27 23.75 24.96 41.50
CA SER A 27 23.26 23.85 42.32
C SER A 27 21.72 23.68 42.37
N THR A 28 21.27 22.46 42.10
CA THR A 28 20.23 21.81 42.93
C THR A 28 20.53 20.31 43.06
N ARG A 29 20.17 19.72 44.20
CA ARG A 29 20.63 18.40 44.64
C ARG A 29 19.47 17.41 44.74
N TRP A 30 19.38 16.46 43.82
CA TRP A 30 18.42 15.36 43.87
C TRP A 30 19.14 14.01 44.01
N LEU A 31 18.60 13.15 44.88
CA LEU A 31 19.17 11.84 45.20
C LEU A 31 18.47 10.75 44.38
N TRP A 32 19.26 9.86 43.77
CA TRP A 32 18.78 8.65 43.10
C TRP A 32 19.48 7.42 43.70
N PRO A 33 18.76 6.34 44.04
CA PRO A 33 19.37 5.08 44.44
C PRO A 33 19.99 4.35 43.22
N PRO A 34 21.00 3.48 43.43
CA PRO A 34 21.85 2.97 42.35
C PRO A 34 21.26 1.81 41.54
N LEU A 35 21.82 1.62 40.35
CA LEU A 35 21.56 0.51 39.43
C LEU A 35 22.04 -0.84 39.98
N LEU A 36 21.42 -1.93 39.52
CA LEU A 36 22.02 -3.26 39.47
C LEU A 36 22.31 -3.65 38.02
N ALA A 37 23.49 -4.22 37.80
CA ALA A 37 23.99 -4.71 36.51
C ALA A 37 23.83 -6.26 36.41
N PRO A 38 23.90 -6.86 35.21
CA PRO A 38 23.48 -8.26 35.02
C PRO A 38 24.54 -9.28 35.46
N ILE A 39 24.07 -10.52 35.67
CA ILE A 39 24.88 -11.73 35.90
C ILE A 39 24.65 -12.69 34.73
N VAL A 40 25.70 -13.41 34.32
CA VAL A 40 25.70 -14.39 33.22
C VAL A 40 26.31 -15.71 33.70
N ASP A 41 25.72 -16.82 33.24
CA ASP A 41 26.15 -18.23 33.27
C ASP A 41 26.64 -18.90 34.56
N ARG A 42 26.04 -20.08 34.84
CA ARG A 42 26.72 -21.36 34.52
C ARG A 42 25.78 -22.58 34.53
N ASP A 43 26.18 -23.59 33.76
CA ASP A 43 25.56 -24.91 33.64
C ASP A 43 25.84 -25.87 34.82
N GLY A 44 25.09 -26.98 34.88
CA GLY A 44 25.40 -28.20 35.63
C GLY A 44 24.94 -28.16 37.10
N ASP A 45 24.15 -29.09 37.63
CA ASP A 45 24.21 -30.55 37.43
C ASP A 45 22.84 -31.25 37.60
N THR A 46 22.77 -32.50 37.17
CA THR A 46 21.68 -33.45 37.45
C THR A 46 21.97 -34.31 38.68
N GLU A 47 20.95 -34.66 39.49
CA GLU A 47 20.52 -36.07 39.71
C GLU A 47 19.50 -36.26 40.87
N HIS A 48 18.62 -37.26 40.66
CA HIS A 48 18.07 -38.22 41.66
C HIS A 48 17.07 -37.83 42.78
N ARG A 49 15.95 -38.59 42.78
CA ARG A 49 15.14 -39.13 43.92
C ARG A 49 14.25 -38.17 44.74
N GLN A 50 13.20 -38.66 45.42
CA GLN A 50 12.19 -39.70 45.07
C GLN A 50 10.99 -39.59 46.04
N ASP A 51 9.96 -40.42 45.83
CA ASP A 51 8.72 -40.57 46.60
C ASP A 51 8.74 -40.24 48.11
N GLN A 52 7.70 -39.51 48.56
CA GLN A 52 6.74 -40.11 49.50
C GLN A 52 5.40 -39.35 49.57
N ALA A 53 4.31 -40.11 49.52
CA ALA A 53 2.96 -39.63 49.81
C ALA A 53 2.58 -39.94 51.27
N GLN A 54 1.60 -39.21 51.87
CA GLN A 54 0.69 -39.77 52.87
C GLN A 54 -0.54 -38.89 53.23
N ARG A 55 -1.73 -39.51 53.07
CA ARG A 55 -2.95 -39.45 53.92
C ARG A 55 -3.74 -38.14 54.13
N HIS A 56 -5.00 -38.17 53.66
CA HIS A 56 -6.18 -37.52 54.27
C HIS A 56 -6.42 -38.01 55.73
N PRO A 57 -7.23 -37.29 56.52
CA PRO A 57 -8.62 -37.75 56.70
C PRO A 57 -9.67 -36.65 56.53
N ASP A 58 -10.92 -37.06 56.27
CA ASP A 58 -12.06 -36.19 56.01
C ASP A 58 -12.84 -35.80 57.29
N VAL A 59 -13.65 -34.74 57.20
CA VAL A 59 -14.76 -34.48 58.14
C VAL A 59 -16.00 -34.06 57.35
N HIS A 60 -17.07 -34.86 57.44
CA HIS A 60 -18.40 -34.51 56.97
C HIS A 60 -19.27 -33.97 58.12
N GLY A 61 -20.12 -32.98 57.83
CA GLY A 61 -21.22 -32.50 58.66
C GLY A 61 -22.29 -31.85 57.77
N ALA A 62 -23.58 -32.04 58.06
CA ALA A 62 -24.67 -31.78 57.10
C ALA A 62 -25.97 -31.25 57.76
N CYS A 63 -27.04 -31.14 56.94
CA CYS A 63 -28.37 -30.55 57.19
C CYS A 63 -28.39 -29.01 57.07
N ALA A 64 -29.32 -28.33 56.36
CA ALA A 64 -30.76 -28.53 56.05
C ALA A 64 -31.70 -28.24 57.26
N VAL A 65 -32.93 -27.73 57.10
CA VAL A 65 -33.76 -27.53 55.87
C VAL A 65 -33.99 -26.00 55.60
N ASP A 66 -35.09 -25.38 55.12
CA ASP A 66 -36.48 -25.76 54.74
C ASP A 66 -37.08 -24.79 53.67
N GLY A 67 -38.32 -25.03 53.22
CA GLY A 67 -39.14 -24.18 52.32
C GLY A 67 -40.31 -23.46 53.05
N PRO A 68 -41.48 -23.16 52.42
CA PRO A 68 -42.07 -23.83 51.24
C PRO A 68 -42.78 -22.91 50.19
N GLU A 69 -43.61 -23.54 49.36
CA GLU A 69 -44.25 -23.14 48.09
C GLU A 69 -45.40 -22.08 48.16
N ARG A 70 -45.77 -21.50 47.00
CA ARG A 70 -47.12 -21.70 46.37
C ARG A 70 -47.31 -21.02 44.99
N ALA A 71 -48.25 -21.58 44.21
CA ALA A 71 -48.87 -21.07 42.97
C ALA A 71 -50.30 -21.70 42.88
N PRO A 72 -51.11 -21.59 41.79
CA PRO A 72 -51.11 -20.70 40.61
C PRO A 72 -52.49 -19.99 40.43
N LEU A 73 -52.78 -19.38 39.27
CA LEU A 73 -54.12 -19.42 38.60
C LEU A 73 -54.11 -18.87 37.15
N SER A 74 -55.21 -19.06 36.42
CA SER A 74 -55.45 -18.74 34.98
C SER A 74 -56.25 -17.42 34.80
N SER A 75 -56.66 -16.87 33.63
CA SER A 75 -56.76 -17.28 32.20
C SER A 75 -56.75 -15.98 31.31
N SER A 76 -57.16 -15.82 30.02
CA SER A 76 -57.84 -16.64 28.98
C SER A 76 -57.71 -16.00 27.56
N ALA A 77 -57.78 -16.83 26.50
CA ALA A 77 -58.34 -16.56 25.13
C ALA A 77 -57.74 -15.48 24.18
N GLY A 78 -57.70 -15.78 22.86
CA GLY A 78 -57.36 -14.79 21.81
C GLY A 78 -56.85 -15.30 20.45
N GLN A 79 -57.53 -16.23 19.76
CA GLN A 79 -57.28 -16.55 18.34
C GLN A 79 -58.55 -16.34 17.49
N PRO A 80 -58.39 -16.05 16.19
CA PRO A 80 -58.86 -17.01 15.18
C PRO A 80 -57.82 -17.32 14.08
N ALA A 81 -58.18 -18.21 13.15
CA ALA A 81 -57.35 -18.68 12.03
C ALA A 81 -57.97 -18.31 10.65
N TYR A 82 -57.65 -19.08 9.60
CA TYR A 82 -58.07 -18.94 8.18
C TYR A 82 -57.30 -17.86 7.36
N GLU A 83 -56.91 -18.06 6.10
CA GLU A 83 -56.95 -19.27 5.23
C GLU A 83 -55.81 -19.25 4.16
N LYS A 84 -55.75 -20.27 3.28
CA LYS A 84 -54.78 -20.43 2.18
C LYS A 84 -55.43 -21.12 0.97
N PRO A 85 -55.17 -20.67 -0.28
CA PRO A 85 -54.53 -21.55 -1.29
C PRO A 85 -53.38 -20.81 -2.04
N ALA A 86 -52.26 -21.44 -2.42
CA ALA A 86 -51.99 -22.23 -3.66
C ALA A 86 -51.86 -21.33 -4.93
N GLU A 87 -51.04 -21.58 -5.96
CA GLU A 87 -50.17 -22.70 -6.39
C GLU A 87 -48.77 -22.13 -6.82
N GLY A 88 -47.75 -22.85 -7.34
CA GLY A 88 -47.54 -24.25 -7.71
C GLY A 88 -46.16 -24.47 -8.37
N GLY A 89 -45.72 -25.73 -8.53
CA GLY A 89 -44.44 -26.12 -9.16
C GLY A 89 -43.19 -25.95 -8.25
N GLY A 90 -42.19 -26.84 -8.23
CA GLY A 90 -41.89 -28.00 -9.10
C GLY A 90 -40.52 -27.79 -9.76
N THR A 91 -39.45 -28.47 -9.37
CA THR A 91 -39.28 -29.92 -9.57
C THR A 91 -38.15 -30.51 -8.69
N THR A 92 -38.10 -31.83 -8.61
CA THR A 92 -37.12 -32.59 -7.82
C THR A 92 -35.94 -33.09 -8.66
N ARG A 93 -34.81 -33.38 -8.00
CA ARG A 93 -34.01 -34.60 -8.24
C ARG A 93 -33.15 -34.96 -7.04
N ARG A 94 -33.02 -36.26 -6.78
CA ARG A 94 -32.21 -36.90 -5.73
C ARG A 94 -31.46 -38.05 -6.39
N CYS A 95 -30.16 -38.20 -6.15
CA CYS A 95 -29.41 -39.42 -6.50
C CYS A 95 -28.24 -39.64 -5.53
N CYS A 96 -27.70 -40.85 -5.49
CA CYS A 96 -26.81 -41.34 -4.43
C CYS A 96 -25.64 -42.16 -4.99
N ARG A 97 -24.68 -42.50 -4.09
CA ARG A 97 -23.54 -43.46 -4.21
C ARG A 97 -22.21 -42.90 -4.76
N ARG A 98 -21.03 -43.50 -4.50
CA ARG A 98 -20.49 -44.26 -3.32
C ARG A 98 -19.03 -44.70 -3.64
N THR A 99 -18.04 -44.42 -2.77
CA THR A 99 -16.66 -45.03 -2.73
C THR A 99 -15.81 -44.87 -4.03
N GLN A 100 -14.49 -45.11 -4.13
CA GLN A 100 -13.38 -45.57 -3.25
C GLN A 100 -12.25 -44.48 -3.26
N VAL A 101 -11.43 -44.25 -2.22
CA VAL A 101 -10.18 -44.95 -1.82
C VAL A 101 -9.20 -45.25 -2.97
N GLU A 102 -8.05 -44.55 -2.99
CA GLU A 102 -6.70 -45.12 -3.20
C GLU A 102 -5.58 -44.11 -2.90
N GLN A 103 -4.43 -44.62 -2.42
CA GLN A 103 -3.09 -44.01 -2.49
C GLN A 103 -2.20 -44.97 -3.32
N PRO A 104 -1.04 -44.52 -3.84
CA PRO A 104 0.17 -44.95 -3.15
C PRO A 104 1.33 -43.92 -3.12
N THR A 105 2.28 -44.21 -2.24
CA THR A 105 3.62 -43.61 -2.11
C THR A 105 4.60 -44.10 -3.18
N ALA A 106 5.63 -43.30 -3.53
CA ALA A 106 7.06 -43.73 -3.50
C ALA A 106 8.03 -42.60 -3.92
N VAL A 107 9.27 -42.69 -3.47
CA VAL A 107 10.45 -41.90 -3.90
C VAL A 107 11.63 -42.88 -4.09
N PRO A 108 12.44 -42.72 -5.14
CA PRO A 108 13.89 -42.55 -5.00
C PRO A 108 14.37 -41.28 -5.75
N ALA A 109 15.42 -40.54 -5.37
CA ALA A 109 16.70 -40.82 -4.69
C ALA A 109 17.84 -41.29 -5.62
N ASP A 110 19.05 -40.75 -5.37
CA ASP A 110 20.38 -41.09 -5.92
C ASP A 110 20.66 -40.81 -7.42
N LEU A 111 21.88 -40.43 -7.86
CA LEU A 111 23.16 -40.16 -7.15
C LEU A 111 24.12 -39.23 -7.96
N SER A 112 25.22 -38.82 -7.31
CA SER A 112 26.52 -38.24 -7.76
C SER A 112 26.76 -37.98 -9.27
N MET A 113 27.26 -36.80 -9.70
CA MET A 113 28.62 -36.24 -9.49
C MET A 113 29.79 -37.08 -10.05
N THR A 114 30.47 -36.56 -11.08
CA THR A 114 31.82 -36.95 -11.51
C THR A 114 32.56 -35.75 -12.12
N THR A 115 33.86 -35.61 -11.84
CA THR A 115 34.70 -34.46 -12.22
C THR A 115 36.02 -34.88 -12.88
N VAL A 116 36.26 -34.43 -14.11
CA VAL A 116 37.54 -34.40 -14.86
C VAL A 116 37.38 -33.26 -15.90
N GLY A 117 38.36 -32.46 -16.32
CA GLY A 117 39.76 -32.34 -15.92
C GLY A 117 40.63 -31.87 -17.11
N ASP A 118 41.58 -30.98 -16.81
CA ASP A 118 42.78 -30.60 -17.58
C ASP A 118 42.70 -29.73 -18.86
N GLU A 119 43.34 -28.56 -18.72
CA GLU A 119 44.15 -27.70 -19.61
C GLU A 119 44.20 -27.87 -21.15
N ALA A 120 44.08 -26.73 -21.85
CA ALA A 120 45.09 -26.26 -22.84
C ALA A 120 44.88 -24.77 -23.24
N ASP A 121 45.98 -24.03 -23.40
CA ASP A 121 46.08 -22.71 -24.09
C ASP A 121 47.27 -22.81 -25.06
N PRO A 122 47.21 -22.25 -26.28
CA PRO A 122 48.09 -21.10 -26.51
C PRO A 122 47.58 -20.02 -27.51
N ASP A 123 47.76 -18.77 -27.10
CA ASP A 123 48.46 -17.68 -27.82
C ASP A 123 48.26 -17.50 -29.34
N SER A 124 47.73 -16.34 -29.75
CA SER A 124 48.37 -15.54 -30.82
C SER A 124 47.87 -14.08 -30.87
N SER A 125 48.80 -13.15 -31.12
CA SER A 125 48.54 -11.71 -31.15
C SER A 125 48.37 -11.14 -32.57
N VAL A 126 47.45 -10.18 -32.76
CA VAL A 126 47.49 -9.21 -33.88
C VAL A 126 47.18 -7.80 -33.36
N ARG A 127 47.90 -6.78 -33.86
CA ARG A 127 47.70 -5.35 -33.54
C ARG A 127 46.97 -4.64 -34.69
N GLY A 128 46.23 -3.56 -34.41
CA GLY A 128 45.73 -2.67 -35.46
C GLY A 128 44.97 -1.44 -34.95
N CYS A 129 45.67 -0.30 -34.79
CA CYS A 129 45.05 1.02 -34.61
C CYS A 129 45.25 1.86 -35.88
N VAL A 130 44.23 2.61 -36.33
CA VAL A 130 44.33 3.91 -37.06
C VAL A 130 43.00 4.68 -36.81
N SER A 131 43.02 6.01 -36.99
CA SER A 131 42.03 6.99 -36.52
C SER A 131 41.45 7.91 -37.61
N HIS A 132 40.27 8.50 -37.36
CA HIS A 132 39.73 9.73 -37.99
C HIS A 132 39.42 9.68 -39.51
N THR A 133 38.60 10.55 -40.14
CA THR A 133 37.81 11.73 -39.69
C THR A 133 36.53 11.91 -40.55
N ASP A 134 35.65 12.84 -40.15
CA ASP A 134 34.74 13.69 -40.96
C ASP A 134 33.86 13.14 -42.11
N ILE A 135 32.55 13.39 -42.02
CA ILE A 135 31.67 13.67 -43.18
C ILE A 135 30.86 14.94 -42.89
N GLY A 136 30.81 15.86 -43.86
CA GLY A 136 30.27 17.20 -43.70
C GLY A 136 28.81 17.39 -44.14
N MET A 137 28.24 18.53 -43.73
CA MET A 137 26.91 19.04 -44.06
C MET A 137 26.85 19.55 -45.52
N PHE A 138 25.76 19.23 -46.24
CA PHE A 138 25.41 19.89 -47.50
C PHE A 138 23.90 20.13 -47.61
N ALA A 139 23.52 21.31 -48.12
CA ALA A 139 22.13 21.70 -48.38
C ALA A 139 21.82 21.68 -49.88
N ILE A 140 20.54 21.51 -50.24
CA ILE A 140 20.04 21.60 -51.62
C ILE A 140 18.89 22.61 -51.65
N SER A 141 18.83 23.42 -52.71
CA SER A 141 17.93 24.57 -52.85
C SER A 141 17.17 24.55 -54.18
N GLY A 142 15.88 24.90 -54.14
CA GLY A 142 15.03 25.12 -55.33
C GLY A 142 14.61 23.85 -56.08
N THR A 143 13.53 23.84 -56.87
CA THR A 143 12.74 24.97 -57.40
C THR A 143 11.28 24.53 -57.63
N VAL A 144 10.32 25.45 -57.52
CA VAL A 144 8.90 25.18 -57.81
C VAL A 144 8.64 25.20 -59.32
N GLY A 145 8.06 24.13 -59.87
CA GLY A 145 7.60 24.03 -61.25
C GLY A 145 6.10 23.75 -61.34
N THR A 146 5.35 24.55 -62.09
CA THR A 146 3.90 24.39 -62.28
C THR A 146 3.58 23.53 -63.50
N VAL A 147 2.56 22.67 -63.38
CA VAL A 147 2.04 21.84 -64.49
C VAL A 147 0.53 22.00 -64.59
N ARG A 148 0.03 22.07 -65.83
CA ARG A 148 -1.38 22.30 -66.18
C ARG A 148 -2.26 21.06 -65.99
N GLU A 149 -3.54 21.31 -65.72
CA GLU A 149 -4.62 20.34 -65.89
C GLU A 149 -4.74 19.84 -67.35
N ARG A 150 -5.14 18.57 -67.51
CA ARG A 150 -5.89 18.05 -68.66
C ARG A 150 -6.94 17.07 -68.14
N GLN A 151 -8.11 17.07 -68.77
CA GLN A 151 -9.25 16.23 -68.41
C GLN A 151 -9.33 14.95 -69.26
N GLY A 152 -9.96 13.92 -68.72
CA GLY A 152 -10.60 12.83 -69.49
C GLY A 152 -9.84 11.51 -69.56
N GLY A 153 -10.33 10.50 -68.83
CA GLY A 153 -9.90 9.10 -68.91
C GLY A 153 -10.64 8.24 -67.88
N ASP A 154 -11.14 7.06 -68.28
CA ASP A 154 -11.96 6.18 -67.42
C ASP A 154 -11.08 5.19 -66.61
N MET A 155 -11.66 4.57 -65.57
CA MET A 155 -10.94 3.80 -64.56
C MET A 155 -10.71 2.32 -64.92
N SER A 156 -9.50 1.80 -64.69
CA SER A 156 -9.32 0.39 -64.32
C SER A 156 -8.02 0.10 -63.56
N ARG A 157 -8.17 -0.29 -62.28
CA ARG A 157 -7.34 -1.16 -61.41
C ARG A 157 -5.79 -1.14 -61.34
N ASP A 158 -5.02 -0.75 -62.35
CA ASP A 158 -3.56 -1.05 -62.38
C ASP A 158 -2.66 -0.12 -61.53
N THR A 159 -3.18 0.96 -60.96
CA THR A 159 -2.35 1.99 -60.29
C THR A 159 -1.82 1.60 -58.90
N ALA A 160 -2.32 0.54 -58.26
CA ALA A 160 -1.88 0.15 -56.92
C ALA A 160 -0.48 -0.48 -56.90
N VAL A 161 -0.11 -1.22 -57.94
CA VAL A 161 1.15 -2.00 -58.01
C VAL A 161 2.35 -1.11 -58.30
N ASP A 162 2.18 -0.11 -59.19
CA ASP A 162 3.25 0.83 -59.60
C ASP A 162 3.70 1.74 -58.45
N VAL A 163 2.80 2.10 -57.51
CA VAL A 163 3.13 2.95 -56.36
C VAL A 163 4.02 2.23 -55.35
N ALA A 164 3.79 0.94 -55.08
CA ALA A 164 4.62 0.17 -54.16
C ALA A 164 6.07 0.04 -54.67
N ALA A 165 6.23 -0.34 -55.95
CA ALA A 165 7.52 -0.45 -56.61
C ALA A 165 8.30 0.88 -56.61
N ARG A 166 7.62 2.02 -56.75
CA ARG A 166 8.22 3.36 -56.73
C ARG A 166 8.61 3.88 -55.34
N LEU A 167 8.11 3.26 -54.27
CA LEU A 167 8.43 3.62 -52.88
C LEU A 167 9.53 2.74 -52.25
N GLY A 168 10.04 1.74 -52.98
CA GLY A 168 11.04 0.81 -52.43
C GLY A 168 10.49 -0.08 -51.31
N LEU A 169 9.17 -0.27 -51.28
CA LEU A 169 8.50 -1.15 -50.33
C LEU A 169 8.40 -2.54 -50.94
N GLU A 170 9.37 -3.40 -50.63
CA GLU A 170 9.28 -4.83 -50.91
C GLU A 170 8.05 -5.43 -50.19
N GLU A 171 7.36 -6.37 -50.83
CA GLU A 171 6.29 -7.11 -50.15
C GLU A 171 6.90 -7.91 -48.99
N LEU A 172 6.27 -7.86 -47.81
CA LEU A 172 6.73 -8.62 -46.65
C LEU A 172 6.41 -10.11 -46.85
N ASP A 173 7.33 -10.80 -47.53
CA ASP A 173 7.28 -12.24 -47.79
C ASP A 173 6.97 -13.01 -46.50
N SER A 174 5.85 -13.72 -46.51
CA SER A 174 5.28 -14.30 -45.28
C SER A 174 6.04 -15.51 -44.71
N GLU A 175 7.13 -15.94 -45.35
CA GLU A 175 7.86 -17.19 -45.05
C GLU A 175 9.38 -17.00 -44.80
N ALA A 176 9.76 -16.08 -43.91
CA ALA A 176 11.15 -15.97 -43.43
C ALA A 176 11.28 -15.75 -41.90
N VAL A 177 10.42 -16.37 -41.08
CA VAL A 177 10.58 -16.32 -39.62
C VAL A 177 11.81 -17.13 -39.20
N THR A 178 12.92 -16.44 -38.91
CA THR A 178 14.17 -17.07 -38.45
C THR A 178 13.95 -17.91 -37.18
N PRO A 179 14.78 -18.94 -36.91
CA PRO A 179 14.64 -19.77 -35.70
C PRO A 179 14.64 -18.95 -34.39
N GLN A 180 15.42 -17.86 -34.35
CA GLN A 180 15.44 -16.92 -33.22
C GLN A 180 14.16 -16.07 -33.15
N GLY A 181 13.61 -15.62 -34.28
CA GLY A 181 12.30 -14.95 -34.33
C GLY A 181 11.13 -15.87 -33.92
N ALA A 182 11.19 -17.15 -34.29
CA ALA A 182 10.22 -18.16 -33.89
C ALA A 182 10.27 -18.42 -32.36
N ALA A 183 11.47 -18.53 -31.79
CA ALA A 183 11.68 -18.69 -30.36
C ALA A 183 11.25 -17.43 -29.57
N ALA A 184 11.67 -16.24 -29.99
CA ALA A 184 11.25 -14.97 -29.38
C ALA A 184 9.72 -14.79 -29.43
N GLY A 185 9.09 -15.15 -30.56
CA GLY A 185 7.64 -15.20 -30.69
C GLY A 185 7.00 -16.18 -29.70
N ALA A 186 7.51 -17.40 -29.56
CA ALA A 186 6.98 -18.38 -28.61
C ALA A 186 7.05 -17.89 -27.15
N VAL A 187 8.17 -17.27 -26.76
CA VAL A 187 8.33 -16.62 -25.44
C VAL A 187 7.31 -15.49 -25.26
N LEU A 188 7.16 -14.61 -26.24
CA LEU A 188 6.20 -13.50 -26.20
C LEU A 188 4.76 -13.99 -26.03
N HIS A 189 4.32 -15.00 -26.79
CA HIS A 189 2.96 -15.54 -26.69
C HIS A 189 2.69 -16.23 -25.35
N SER A 190 3.71 -16.87 -24.75
CA SER A 190 3.61 -17.42 -23.39
C SER A 190 3.50 -16.31 -22.33
N ALA A 191 4.26 -15.22 -22.47
CA ALA A 191 4.17 -14.06 -21.59
C ALA A 191 2.81 -13.35 -21.68
N VAL A 192 2.28 -13.12 -22.89
CA VAL A 192 0.92 -12.59 -23.11
C VAL A 192 -0.12 -13.51 -22.46
N GLY A 193 0.03 -14.84 -22.61
CA GLY A 193 -0.82 -15.84 -21.97
C GLY A 193 -0.85 -15.73 -20.44
N ALA A 194 0.33 -15.63 -19.81
CA ALA A 194 0.45 -15.42 -18.37
C ALA A 194 -0.22 -14.10 -17.91
N ARG A 195 -0.02 -12.99 -18.65
CA ARG A 195 -0.67 -11.71 -18.31
C ARG A 195 -2.19 -11.76 -18.45
N VAL A 196 -2.74 -12.41 -19.47
CA VAL A 196 -4.19 -12.67 -19.61
C VAL A 196 -4.72 -13.48 -18.42
N ARG A 197 -4.00 -14.53 -18.02
CA ARG A 197 -4.34 -15.37 -16.86
C ARG A 197 -4.36 -14.60 -15.54
N ASP A 198 -3.36 -13.77 -15.29
CA ASP A 198 -3.26 -13.04 -14.03
C ASP A 198 -4.17 -11.80 -14.00
N ALA A 199 -4.38 -11.11 -15.12
CA ALA A 199 -5.45 -10.10 -15.24
C ALA A 199 -6.85 -10.71 -15.01
N ARG A 200 -7.14 -11.91 -15.55
CA ARG A 200 -8.38 -12.64 -15.26
C ARG A 200 -8.55 -12.94 -13.78
N ARG A 201 -7.46 -13.34 -13.10
CA ARG A 201 -7.46 -13.59 -11.66
C ARG A 201 -7.70 -12.33 -10.84
N ARG A 202 -7.12 -11.19 -11.24
CA ARG A 202 -7.37 -9.87 -10.62
C ARG A 202 -8.83 -9.41 -10.80
N ALA A 203 -9.38 -9.60 -11.99
CA ALA A 203 -10.80 -9.36 -12.29
C ALA A 203 -11.78 -10.35 -11.61
N GLY A 204 -11.30 -11.35 -10.87
CA GLY A 204 -12.12 -12.33 -10.15
C GLY A 204 -12.88 -13.32 -11.03
N LEU A 205 -12.65 -13.32 -12.35
CA LEU A 205 -13.39 -14.13 -13.32
C LEU A 205 -12.86 -15.57 -13.38
N ASP A 206 -13.74 -16.56 -13.57
CA ASP A 206 -13.35 -17.90 -14.00
C ASP A 206 -13.08 -17.98 -15.52
N VAL A 207 -12.40 -19.04 -15.96
CA VAL A 207 -11.98 -19.23 -17.37
C VAL A 207 -13.18 -19.30 -18.34
N GLY A 208 -14.32 -19.82 -17.89
CA GLY A 208 -15.58 -19.85 -18.63
C GLY A 208 -16.28 -18.50 -18.66
N GLN A 209 -16.25 -17.74 -17.57
CA GLN A 209 -16.78 -16.36 -17.52
C GLN A 209 -16.02 -15.43 -18.48
N LEU A 210 -14.68 -15.45 -18.47
CA LEU A 210 -13.90 -14.68 -19.45
C LEU A 210 -14.19 -15.15 -20.88
N ALA A 211 -14.23 -16.46 -21.13
CA ALA A 211 -14.54 -17.01 -22.45
C ALA A 211 -15.90 -16.55 -22.98
N ALA A 212 -16.93 -16.52 -22.14
CA ALA A 212 -18.25 -16.00 -22.49
C ALA A 212 -18.20 -14.50 -22.84
N ALA A 213 -17.49 -13.69 -22.03
CA ALA A 213 -17.36 -12.25 -22.27
C ALA A 213 -16.66 -11.92 -23.60
N VAL A 214 -15.65 -12.70 -24.02
CA VAL A 214 -14.91 -12.46 -25.27
C VAL A 214 -15.34 -13.34 -26.45
N GLY A 215 -16.47 -14.05 -26.35
CA GLY A 215 -16.98 -14.90 -27.44
C GLY A 215 -16.08 -16.10 -27.80
N LEU A 216 -15.22 -16.54 -26.88
CA LEU A 216 -14.33 -17.69 -27.05
C LEU A 216 -14.87 -18.93 -26.32
N THR A 217 -14.25 -20.08 -26.55
CA THR A 217 -14.51 -21.29 -25.76
C THR A 217 -13.56 -21.33 -24.56
N ARG A 218 -13.99 -21.96 -23.46
CA ARG A 218 -13.17 -22.17 -22.24
C ARG A 218 -11.83 -22.86 -22.57
N ASP A 219 -11.81 -23.75 -23.57
CA ASP A 219 -10.59 -24.38 -24.09
C ASP A 219 -9.65 -23.39 -24.79
N LYS A 220 -10.16 -22.52 -25.66
CA LYS A 220 -9.34 -21.47 -26.32
C LYS A 220 -8.70 -20.53 -25.30
N VAL A 221 -9.47 -20.08 -24.30
CA VAL A 221 -8.96 -19.21 -23.22
C VAL A 221 -7.94 -19.95 -22.36
N SER A 222 -8.20 -21.19 -21.96
CA SER A 222 -7.22 -22.01 -21.23
C SER A 222 -5.92 -22.19 -22.01
N LYS A 223 -5.98 -22.41 -23.33
CA LYS A 223 -4.78 -22.55 -24.18
C LYS A 223 -4.02 -21.23 -24.38
N ILE A 224 -4.71 -20.08 -24.38
CA ILE A 224 -4.08 -18.76 -24.29
C ILE A 224 -3.33 -18.65 -22.95
N GLU A 225 -4.00 -18.90 -21.84
CA GLU A 225 -3.46 -18.72 -20.48
C GLU A 225 -2.22 -19.58 -20.15
N HIS A 226 -1.98 -20.66 -20.90
CA HIS A 226 -0.82 -21.54 -20.75
C HIS A 226 0.20 -21.39 -21.90
N GLY A 227 0.08 -20.35 -22.73
CA GLY A 227 0.99 -20.08 -23.86
C GLY A 227 0.85 -21.05 -25.05
N HIS A 228 0.07 -22.13 -24.91
CA HIS A 228 -0.18 -23.14 -25.95
C HIS A 228 -0.98 -22.61 -27.16
N ARG A 229 -1.53 -21.39 -27.09
CA ARG A 229 -2.19 -20.70 -28.20
C ARG A 229 -1.85 -19.21 -28.20
N ARG A 230 -1.42 -18.69 -29.36
CA ARG A 230 -1.23 -17.26 -29.60
C ARG A 230 -2.56 -16.50 -29.50
N VAL A 231 -2.57 -15.32 -28.89
CA VAL A 231 -3.71 -14.39 -28.97
C VAL A 231 -3.69 -13.74 -30.35
N SER A 232 -4.82 -13.75 -31.07
CA SER A 232 -4.90 -13.05 -32.37
C SER A 232 -5.15 -11.54 -32.19
N PRO A 233 -4.78 -10.69 -33.17
CA PRO A 233 -5.02 -9.24 -33.10
C PRO A 233 -6.48 -8.82 -32.97
N ARG A 234 -7.45 -9.70 -33.25
CA ARG A 234 -8.89 -9.45 -33.00
C ARG A 234 -9.35 -9.87 -31.60
N GLU A 235 -8.72 -10.88 -31.01
CA GLU A 235 -9.03 -11.32 -29.64
C GLU A 235 -8.37 -10.40 -28.60
N LEU A 236 -7.23 -9.80 -28.92
CA LEU A 236 -6.44 -8.98 -28.00
C LEU A 236 -7.20 -7.74 -27.46
N PRO A 237 -7.95 -6.96 -28.26
CA PRO A 237 -8.77 -5.86 -27.73
C PRO A 237 -9.97 -6.36 -26.90
N MET A 238 -10.58 -7.47 -27.30
CA MET A 238 -11.72 -8.05 -26.58
C MET A 238 -11.30 -8.56 -25.20
N LEU A 239 -10.13 -9.19 -25.11
CA LEU A 239 -9.50 -9.60 -23.85
C LEU A 239 -9.13 -8.39 -22.99
N ALA A 240 -8.58 -7.33 -23.58
CA ALA A 240 -8.25 -6.10 -22.86
C ALA A 240 -9.49 -5.45 -22.22
N ASP A 241 -10.57 -5.29 -23.00
CA ASP A 241 -11.86 -4.73 -22.54
C ASP A 241 -12.52 -5.59 -21.45
N ALA A 242 -12.70 -6.89 -21.70
CA ALA A 242 -13.33 -7.82 -20.75
C ALA A 242 -12.53 -8.02 -19.44
N LEU A 243 -11.23 -7.70 -19.46
CA LEU A 243 -10.35 -7.73 -18.29
C LEU A 243 -10.11 -6.35 -17.66
N ARG A 244 -10.60 -5.27 -18.28
CA ARG A 244 -10.38 -3.87 -17.88
C ARG A 244 -8.90 -3.48 -17.76
N VAL A 245 -8.08 -3.92 -18.73
CA VAL A 245 -6.65 -3.59 -18.84
C VAL A 245 -6.33 -3.02 -20.22
N SER A 246 -5.19 -2.35 -20.38
CA SER A 246 -4.77 -1.88 -21.70
C SER A 246 -4.25 -3.02 -22.58
N ILE A 247 -4.38 -2.88 -23.90
CA ILE A 247 -3.77 -3.80 -24.88
C ILE A 247 -2.24 -3.83 -24.69
N GLN A 248 -1.63 -2.68 -24.37
CA GLN A 248 -0.20 -2.56 -24.11
C GLN A 248 0.24 -3.36 -22.87
N SER A 249 -0.61 -3.48 -21.85
CA SER A 249 -0.34 -4.26 -20.65
C SER A 249 -0.33 -5.76 -20.93
N LEU A 250 -1.26 -6.25 -21.77
CA LEU A 250 -1.25 -7.65 -22.22
C LEU A 250 0.01 -7.97 -23.04
N LEU A 251 0.40 -7.08 -23.96
CA LEU A 251 1.64 -7.21 -24.76
C LEU A 251 2.92 -7.03 -23.91
N GLY A 252 2.86 -6.18 -22.89
CA GLY A 252 3.98 -5.80 -22.02
C GLY A 252 5.07 -4.98 -22.69
N SER A 253 4.76 -4.32 -23.81
CA SER A 253 5.69 -3.52 -24.61
C SER A 253 5.66 -2.01 -24.29
N ALA A 254 4.85 -1.57 -23.32
CA ALA A 254 4.90 -0.22 -22.77
C ALA A 254 5.09 -0.22 -21.23
N ASP A 255 4.42 -1.14 -20.52
CA ASP A 255 4.34 -1.15 -19.06
C ASP A 255 5.68 -1.36 -18.31
N ALA A 256 6.71 -1.92 -18.96
CA ALA A 256 7.97 -2.27 -18.31
C ALA A 256 9.04 -1.16 -18.32
N SER A 257 8.95 -0.19 -19.23
CA SER A 257 9.95 0.89 -19.40
C SER A 257 9.46 2.27 -18.99
N ARG A 258 8.13 2.44 -18.84
CA ARG A 258 7.47 3.66 -18.33
C ARG A 258 6.40 3.26 -17.31
N PRO A 259 6.82 2.70 -16.17
CA PRO A 259 5.91 2.01 -15.26
C PRO A 259 4.94 3.00 -14.58
N ALA A 260 5.38 4.22 -14.26
CA ALA A 260 4.53 5.28 -13.74
C ALA A 260 3.36 5.63 -14.70
N LEU A 261 3.66 5.89 -15.98
CA LEU A 261 2.65 6.15 -17.02
C LEU A 261 1.69 4.98 -17.23
N ALA A 262 2.17 3.73 -17.13
CA ALA A 262 1.31 2.55 -17.23
C ALA A 262 0.32 2.44 -16.06
N LEU A 263 0.69 2.91 -14.86
CA LEU A 263 -0.21 3.03 -13.72
C LEU A 263 -1.17 4.23 -13.90
N ALA A 264 -0.71 5.36 -14.42
CA ALA A 264 -1.55 6.52 -14.74
C ALA A 264 -2.70 6.13 -15.69
N HIS A 265 -2.40 5.38 -16.76
CA HIS A 265 -3.43 4.84 -17.67
C HIS A 265 -4.46 3.93 -16.97
N ARG A 266 -4.06 3.17 -15.92
CA ARG A 266 -5.01 2.34 -15.13
C ARG A 266 -5.87 3.18 -14.20
N VAL A 267 -5.35 4.28 -13.65
CA VAL A 267 -6.14 5.24 -12.86
C VAL A 267 -7.17 5.96 -13.74
N ALA A 268 -6.75 6.39 -14.93
CA ALA A 268 -7.56 7.08 -15.93
C ALA A 268 -8.59 6.20 -16.66
N ALA A 269 -8.49 4.86 -16.58
CA ALA A 269 -9.40 3.93 -17.26
C ALA A 269 -10.80 3.82 -16.63
N SER A 270 -11.07 4.51 -15.51
CA SER A 270 -12.42 4.60 -14.93
C SER A 270 -13.29 5.59 -15.71
N GLN A 271 -14.59 5.34 -15.78
CA GLN A 271 -15.55 6.32 -16.32
C GLN A 271 -15.87 7.43 -15.31
N ASP A 272 -15.64 7.20 -14.02
CA ASP A 272 -15.81 8.20 -12.97
C ASP A 272 -14.56 9.10 -12.89
N SER A 273 -14.65 10.32 -13.44
CA SER A 273 -13.56 11.31 -13.43
C SER A 273 -13.50 12.08 -12.11
N SER A 274 -13.12 11.41 -11.01
CA SER A 274 -12.97 12.06 -9.70
C SER A 274 -11.71 12.94 -9.62
N ARG A 275 -11.73 13.92 -8.71
CA ARG A 275 -10.55 14.75 -8.40
C ARG A 275 -9.37 13.96 -7.83
N LEU A 276 -9.64 12.88 -7.08
CA LEU A 276 -8.62 11.93 -6.63
C LEU A 276 -7.91 11.28 -7.82
N ARG A 277 -8.68 10.79 -8.81
CA ARG A 277 -8.11 10.18 -10.02
C ARG A 277 -7.35 11.19 -10.86
N GLN A 278 -7.91 12.37 -11.09
CA GLN A 278 -7.21 13.42 -11.83
C GLN A 278 -5.86 13.73 -11.16
N ARG A 279 -5.85 14.00 -9.85
CA ARG A 279 -4.62 14.34 -9.12
C ARG A 279 -3.61 13.19 -9.09
N ALA A 280 -4.07 11.95 -8.97
CA ALA A 280 -3.21 10.77 -9.05
C ALA A 280 -2.61 10.57 -10.45
N VAL A 281 -3.36 10.82 -11.53
CA VAL A 281 -2.84 10.81 -12.91
C VAL A 281 -1.78 11.89 -13.11
N GLU A 282 -2.03 13.12 -12.65
CA GLU A 282 -1.07 14.23 -12.71
C GLU A 282 0.25 13.89 -12.04
N LEU A 283 0.21 13.30 -10.83
CA LEU A 283 1.40 12.92 -10.08
C LEU A 283 2.18 11.77 -10.77
N LEU A 284 1.48 10.80 -11.37
CA LEU A 284 2.12 9.70 -12.11
C LEU A 284 2.68 10.13 -13.48
N GLU A 285 2.10 11.15 -14.12
CA GLU A 285 2.70 11.81 -15.29
C GLU A 285 3.98 12.60 -14.92
N ILE A 286 3.98 13.24 -13.75
CA ILE A 286 5.16 13.95 -13.23
C ILE A 286 6.27 12.95 -12.88
N GLU A 287 5.93 11.85 -12.22
CA GLU A 287 6.86 10.74 -11.98
C GLU A 287 7.50 10.23 -13.28
N ASP A 288 6.69 9.82 -14.26
CA ASP A 288 7.15 9.31 -15.56
C ASP A 288 8.07 10.32 -16.29
N ARG A 289 7.78 11.63 -16.17
CA ARG A 289 8.63 12.69 -16.70
C ARG A 289 9.99 12.75 -15.97
N LEU A 290 10.01 12.62 -14.64
CA LEU A 290 11.24 12.66 -13.86
C LEU A 290 12.08 11.38 -14.04
N GLU A 291 11.45 10.21 -14.12
CA GLU A 291 12.12 8.95 -14.49
C GLU A 291 12.77 9.09 -15.88
N HIS A 292 12.03 9.60 -16.88
CA HIS A 292 12.51 9.62 -18.26
C HIS A 292 13.54 10.72 -18.58
N TYR A 293 13.41 11.91 -18.02
CA TYR A 293 14.28 13.06 -18.35
C TYR A 293 15.30 13.41 -17.26
N ALA A 294 14.96 13.26 -15.98
CA ALA A 294 15.84 13.59 -14.86
C ALA A 294 16.64 12.38 -14.32
N GLY A 295 16.43 11.18 -14.87
CA GLY A 295 17.11 9.96 -14.42
C GLY A 295 16.69 9.54 -13.00
N MET A 296 15.45 9.85 -12.61
CA MET A 296 14.95 9.64 -11.25
C MET A 296 15.08 8.17 -10.81
N PRO A 297 15.57 7.87 -9.60
CA PRO A 297 15.54 6.52 -9.06
C PRO A 297 14.09 6.10 -8.78
N GLY A 298 13.67 5.00 -9.42
CA GLY A 298 12.41 4.32 -9.13
C GLY A 298 12.32 3.83 -7.68
N HIS A 299 11.11 3.49 -7.22
CA HIS A 299 10.85 3.20 -5.80
C HIS A 299 11.73 2.08 -5.22
N GLN A 300 12.12 2.24 -3.96
CA GLN A 300 12.94 1.27 -3.23
C GLN A 300 12.29 0.89 -1.91
N LEU A 301 12.37 -0.39 -1.55
CA LEU A 301 12.01 -0.88 -0.23
C LEU A 301 13.22 -0.78 0.69
N SER A 302 13.03 -0.18 1.88
CA SER A 302 14.00 -0.31 2.96
C SER A 302 14.16 -1.78 3.38
N PRO A 303 15.26 -2.19 4.05
CA PRO A 303 15.42 -3.57 4.52
C PRO A 303 14.27 -4.06 5.41
N GLY A 304 13.75 -3.20 6.29
CA GLY A 304 12.56 -3.50 7.11
C GLY A 304 11.28 -3.62 6.29
N GLY A 305 11.07 -2.69 5.34
CA GLY A 305 9.94 -2.71 4.41
C GLY A 305 9.92 -3.96 3.52
N ALA A 306 11.08 -4.37 2.98
CA ALA A 306 11.22 -5.60 2.21
C ALA A 306 10.87 -6.85 3.02
N ALA A 307 11.31 -6.92 4.29
CA ALA A 307 10.93 -8.00 5.20
C ALA A 307 9.41 -8.02 5.50
N ILE A 308 8.77 -6.84 5.60
CA ILE A 308 7.31 -6.70 5.79
C ILE A 308 6.56 -7.13 4.52
N HIS A 309 6.98 -6.71 3.33
CA HIS A 309 6.39 -7.13 2.05
C HIS A 309 6.50 -8.65 1.88
N GLN A 310 7.66 -9.24 2.16
CA GLN A 310 7.86 -10.69 2.13
C GLN A 310 6.98 -11.42 3.15
N LEU A 311 6.85 -10.89 4.38
CA LEU A 311 5.98 -11.44 5.41
C LEU A 311 4.50 -11.42 4.96
N ALA A 312 4.03 -10.31 4.40
CA ALA A 312 2.64 -10.19 3.96
C ALA A 312 2.34 -11.08 2.75
N ALA A 313 3.23 -11.09 1.75
CA ALA A 313 3.14 -11.94 0.55
C ALA A 313 3.27 -13.45 0.82
N THR A 314 3.68 -13.86 2.03
CA THR A 314 3.74 -15.28 2.45
C THR A 314 2.69 -15.63 3.50
N ARG A 315 2.62 -14.90 4.60
CA ARG A 315 1.78 -15.19 5.78
C ARG A 315 0.33 -14.70 5.65
N TYR A 316 0.09 -13.65 4.85
CA TYR A 316 -1.22 -12.99 4.72
C TYR A 316 -1.78 -12.98 3.28
N ALA A 317 -1.13 -13.66 2.33
CA ALA A 317 -1.55 -13.76 0.93
C ALA A 317 -2.93 -14.42 0.72
N SER A 318 -3.39 -15.27 1.65
CA SER A 318 -4.76 -15.79 1.63
C SER A 318 -5.74 -14.79 2.26
N SER A 319 -6.85 -14.52 1.57
CA SER A 319 -7.95 -13.74 2.13
C SER A 319 -8.51 -14.40 3.40
N PRO A 320 -8.79 -13.64 4.48
CA PRO A 320 -9.44 -14.16 5.68
C PRO A 320 -10.86 -14.67 5.38
N ARG A 321 -11.27 -15.72 6.08
CA ARG A 321 -12.54 -16.43 5.89
C ARG A 321 -13.58 -16.08 6.95
N THR A 322 -13.20 -15.33 7.99
CA THR A 322 -14.09 -14.89 9.07
C THR A 322 -13.70 -13.49 9.56
N GLN A 323 -14.65 -12.76 10.15
CA GLN A 323 -14.39 -11.44 10.75
C GLN A 323 -13.31 -11.48 11.86
N PRO A 324 -13.33 -12.42 12.84
CA PRO A 324 -12.29 -12.48 13.87
C PRO A 324 -10.90 -12.83 13.31
N GLU A 325 -10.84 -13.60 12.22
CA GLU A 325 -9.58 -13.86 11.51
C GLU A 325 -9.06 -12.60 10.82
N ALA A 326 -9.90 -11.87 10.09
CA ALA A 326 -9.55 -10.60 9.46
C ALA A 326 -8.96 -9.61 10.48
N GLN A 327 -9.63 -9.45 11.61
CA GLN A 327 -9.18 -8.58 12.71
C GLN A 327 -7.84 -9.04 13.29
N ARG A 328 -7.63 -10.34 13.53
CA ARG A 328 -6.34 -10.87 14.00
C ARG A 328 -5.22 -10.71 12.98
N GLN A 329 -5.46 -10.96 11.69
CA GLN A 329 -4.46 -10.82 10.64
C GLN A 329 -4.00 -9.36 10.49
N GLY A 330 -4.95 -8.41 10.43
CA GLY A 330 -4.62 -6.97 10.33
C GLY A 330 -3.85 -6.48 11.54
N ARG A 331 -4.33 -6.83 12.75
CA ARG A 331 -3.64 -6.52 14.01
C ARG A 331 -2.22 -7.08 14.04
N ALA A 332 -2.02 -8.35 13.65
CA ALA A 332 -0.71 -8.99 13.65
C ALA A 332 0.25 -8.38 12.61
N LEU A 333 -0.23 -7.99 11.43
CA LEU A 333 0.60 -7.26 10.46
C LEU A 333 1.04 -5.89 11.01
N ALA A 334 0.17 -5.18 11.73
CA ALA A 334 0.53 -3.90 12.35
C ALA A 334 1.54 -4.06 13.50
N ASP A 335 1.40 -5.07 14.36
CA ASP A 335 2.43 -5.42 15.37
C ASP A 335 3.78 -5.72 14.68
N GLU A 336 3.78 -6.47 13.57
CA GLU A 336 5.01 -6.84 12.84
C GLU A 336 5.65 -5.65 12.10
N VAL A 337 4.86 -4.72 11.53
CA VAL A 337 5.36 -3.43 10.99
C VAL A 337 6.05 -2.63 12.09
N ARG A 338 5.39 -2.45 13.24
CA ARG A 338 5.93 -1.67 14.35
C ARG A 338 7.16 -2.30 15.00
N ARG A 339 7.29 -3.63 14.92
CA ARG A 339 8.47 -4.40 15.36
C ARG A 339 9.62 -4.35 14.36
N ALA A 340 9.36 -4.42 13.06
CA ALA A 340 10.40 -4.44 12.02
C ALA A 340 10.95 -3.04 11.68
N LEU A 341 10.28 -1.97 12.13
CA LEU A 341 10.71 -0.57 12.01
C LEU A 341 10.99 0.09 13.38
N ASP A 342 11.13 -0.70 14.45
CA ASP A 342 11.44 -0.28 15.84
C ASP A 342 10.57 0.87 16.42
N LEU A 343 9.33 1.03 15.93
CA LEU A 343 8.39 2.09 16.32
C LEU A 343 7.84 1.94 17.75
N GLY A 344 8.15 0.83 18.43
CA GLY A 344 7.67 0.50 19.77
C GLY A 344 6.14 0.64 19.88
N SER A 345 5.67 1.31 20.94
CA SER A 345 4.24 1.66 21.15
C SER A 345 3.95 3.17 21.10
N ALA A 346 4.90 4.00 20.65
CA ALA A 346 4.71 5.45 20.56
C ALA A 346 3.82 5.86 19.38
N ALA A 347 3.29 7.09 19.39
CA ALA A 347 2.65 7.66 18.21
C ALA A 347 3.66 7.84 17.07
N ILE A 348 3.24 7.50 15.85
CA ILE A 348 3.99 7.81 14.62
C ILE A 348 3.79 9.31 14.33
N PRO A 349 4.83 10.17 14.35
CA PRO A 349 4.66 11.61 14.12
C PRO A 349 4.30 11.88 12.65
N ASP A 350 5.27 11.76 11.75
CA ASP A 350 5.09 11.83 10.32
C ASP A 350 4.81 10.42 9.76
N LEU A 351 3.58 10.19 9.32
CA LEU A 351 3.16 8.95 8.68
C LEU A 351 3.49 8.93 7.17
N PRO A 352 3.23 10.00 6.38
CA PRO A 352 3.71 10.11 5.01
C PRO A 352 5.20 9.78 4.81
N ALA A 353 6.10 10.41 5.55
CA ALA A 353 7.53 10.19 5.40
C ALA A 353 7.96 8.77 5.83
N LEU A 354 7.30 8.18 6.83
CA LEU A 354 7.51 6.79 7.22
C LEU A 354 7.11 5.83 6.09
N ILE A 355 6.01 6.11 5.38
CA ILE A 355 5.57 5.30 4.25
C ILE A 355 6.57 5.38 3.09
N GLU A 356 6.94 6.60 2.69
CA GLU A 356 7.89 6.86 1.60
C GLU A 356 9.27 6.25 1.87
N MET A 357 9.77 6.36 3.10
CA MET A 357 11.08 5.83 3.51
C MET A 357 11.13 4.29 3.48
N HIS A 358 10.01 3.60 3.70
CA HIS A 358 10.03 2.17 3.95
C HIS A 358 9.38 1.30 2.88
N PHE A 359 8.26 1.72 2.29
CA PHE A 359 7.33 0.83 1.57
C PHE A 359 7.24 1.07 0.05
N ALA A 360 8.27 1.71 -0.55
CA ALA A 360 8.32 1.97 -1.98
C ALA A 360 7.06 2.70 -2.51
N ALA A 361 6.46 3.54 -1.69
CA ALA A 361 5.17 4.17 -1.94
C ALA A 361 5.26 5.69 -1.76
N ASP A 362 5.03 6.45 -2.82
CA ASP A 362 4.92 7.90 -2.78
C ASP A 362 3.63 8.32 -2.05
N VAL A 363 3.67 9.38 -1.22
CA VAL A 363 2.49 9.83 -0.46
C VAL A 363 2.13 11.27 -0.77
N ALA A 364 0.90 11.46 -1.23
CA ALA A 364 0.33 12.77 -1.52
C ALA A 364 -0.83 13.13 -0.57
N LEU A 365 -0.86 14.39 -0.13
CA LEU A 365 -2.03 15.05 0.45
C LEU A 365 -2.44 16.19 -0.47
N SER A 366 -3.74 16.35 -0.72
CA SER A 366 -4.27 17.49 -1.48
C SER A 366 -5.69 17.83 -1.02
N PRO A 367 -6.07 19.12 -0.96
CA PRO A 367 -7.47 19.52 -0.76
C PRO A 367 -8.23 19.29 -2.07
N LEU A 368 -9.22 18.39 -2.05
CA LEU A 368 -9.95 17.97 -3.26
C LEU A 368 -11.46 18.25 -3.16
N GLY A 369 -11.93 18.85 -2.06
CA GLY A 369 -13.33 19.12 -1.78
C GLY A 369 -14.15 17.84 -1.52
N ASP A 370 -15.44 17.90 -1.85
CA ASP A 370 -16.35 16.75 -1.72
C ASP A 370 -16.00 15.65 -2.74
N GLY A 371 -15.44 14.55 -2.24
CA GLY A 371 -14.98 13.40 -3.04
C GLY A 371 -14.77 12.16 -2.17
N GLY A 372 -13.91 11.24 -2.64
CA GLY A 372 -13.46 10.10 -1.82
C GLY A 372 -12.55 10.52 -0.66
N ASP A 373 -12.24 9.58 0.23
CA ASP A 373 -11.32 9.79 1.34
C ASP A 373 -9.86 9.66 0.88
N GLY A 374 -9.58 8.63 0.08
CA GLY A 374 -8.26 8.35 -0.46
C GLY A 374 -8.28 7.45 -1.69
N LEU A 375 -7.09 7.31 -2.27
CA LEU A 375 -6.82 6.49 -3.45
C LEU A 375 -5.45 5.82 -3.30
N CYS A 376 -5.40 4.50 -3.49
CA CYS A 376 -4.18 3.72 -3.62
C CYS A 376 -4.08 3.17 -5.06
N ALA A 377 -3.07 3.61 -5.80
CA ALA A 377 -2.70 3.06 -7.10
C ALA A 377 -1.38 2.30 -6.92
N HIS A 378 -1.35 0.99 -7.20
CA HIS A 378 -0.17 0.16 -6.90
C HIS A 378 0.14 -0.85 -8.01
N ASP A 379 1.39 -1.32 -8.01
CA ASP A 379 1.92 -2.20 -9.05
C ASP A 379 3.11 -3.01 -8.53
N GLY A 380 2.87 -4.29 -8.22
CA GLY A 380 3.87 -5.21 -7.68
C GLY A 380 4.28 -4.88 -6.24
N ASP A 381 5.29 -4.03 -6.09
CA ASP A 381 5.86 -3.61 -4.80
C ASP A 381 5.90 -2.08 -4.62
N ARG A 382 5.49 -1.30 -5.62
CA ARG A 382 5.42 0.17 -5.59
C ARG A 382 3.99 0.71 -5.56
N ALA A 383 3.80 1.92 -5.05
CA ALA A 383 2.49 2.59 -5.04
C ALA A 383 2.56 4.13 -5.08
N LEU A 384 1.43 4.74 -5.44
CA LEU A 384 1.07 6.10 -5.07
C LEU A 384 -0.14 6.02 -4.13
N ILE A 385 -0.02 6.65 -2.95
CA ILE A 385 -1.08 6.80 -1.96
C ILE A 385 -1.46 8.28 -1.88
N LEU A 386 -2.70 8.61 -2.22
CA LEU A 386 -3.24 9.98 -2.18
C LEU A 386 -4.39 10.04 -1.16
N ALA A 387 -4.38 11.04 -0.28
CA ALA A 387 -5.48 11.29 0.66
C ALA A 387 -6.04 12.72 0.53
N ASN A 388 -7.36 12.85 0.61
CA ASN A 388 -8.06 14.13 0.59
C ASN A 388 -7.91 14.86 1.93
N SER A 389 -7.26 16.04 1.93
CA SER A 389 -6.91 16.77 3.15
C SER A 389 -7.98 17.75 3.64
N ASP A 390 -9.12 17.88 2.94
CA ASP A 390 -10.30 18.62 3.44
C ASP A 390 -11.04 17.90 4.60
N TYR A 391 -10.46 16.83 5.12
CA TYR A 391 -10.93 16.10 6.30
C TYR A 391 -10.06 16.34 7.53
N THR A 392 -10.57 15.92 8.70
CA THR A 392 -9.86 16.09 9.96
C THR A 392 -8.56 15.28 9.98
N ALA A 393 -7.51 15.79 10.62
CA ALA A 393 -6.20 15.14 10.67
C ALA A 393 -6.25 13.67 11.11
N GLY A 394 -7.12 13.34 12.08
CA GLY A 394 -7.34 11.96 12.55
C GLY A 394 -8.14 11.05 11.61
N ARG A 395 -8.75 11.60 10.55
CA ARG A 395 -9.35 10.87 9.41
C ARG A 395 -8.33 10.72 8.29
N VAL A 396 -7.63 11.79 7.90
CA VAL A 396 -6.53 11.74 6.90
C VAL A 396 -5.46 10.71 7.28
N ARG A 397 -5.01 10.71 8.55
CA ARG A 397 -4.05 9.72 9.06
C ARG A 397 -4.59 8.28 9.05
N PHE A 398 -5.90 8.10 9.24
CA PHE A 398 -6.53 6.78 9.13
C PHE A 398 -6.58 6.30 7.67
N THR A 399 -6.97 7.18 6.74
CA THR A 399 -6.94 6.93 5.29
C THR A 399 -5.56 6.47 4.84
N LEU A 400 -4.49 7.21 5.14
CA LEU A 400 -3.12 6.82 4.78
C LEU A 400 -2.73 5.43 5.31
N ALA A 401 -3.12 5.09 6.54
CA ALA A 401 -2.85 3.79 7.13
C ALA A 401 -3.73 2.66 6.56
N HIS A 402 -4.91 2.99 6.02
CA HIS A 402 -5.81 2.07 5.30
C HIS A 402 -5.27 1.77 3.90
N GLU A 403 -4.91 2.80 3.12
CA GLU A 403 -4.29 2.65 1.81
C GLU A 403 -2.96 1.87 1.88
N LEU A 404 -2.11 2.17 2.87
CA LEU A 404 -0.90 1.37 3.15
C LEU A 404 -1.26 -0.10 3.43
N GLY A 405 -2.35 -0.36 4.14
CA GLY A 405 -2.82 -1.71 4.41
C GLY A 405 -3.22 -2.46 3.14
N HIS A 406 -3.81 -1.79 2.14
CA HIS A 406 -4.09 -2.40 0.84
C HIS A 406 -2.83 -2.74 0.05
N HIS A 407 -1.85 -1.82 0.01
CA HIS A 407 -0.56 -2.01 -0.63
C HIS A 407 0.19 -3.21 -0.04
N LEU A 408 0.39 -3.21 1.29
CA LEU A 408 1.09 -4.31 2.00
C LEU A 408 0.37 -5.65 1.87
N LEU A 409 -0.97 -5.66 1.83
CA LEU A 409 -1.76 -6.88 1.66
C LEU A 409 -2.00 -7.26 0.19
N ARG A 410 -1.35 -6.56 -0.76
CA ARG A 410 -1.37 -6.76 -2.21
C ARG A 410 -2.79 -6.99 -2.73
N ASP A 411 -3.59 -5.94 -2.71
CA ASP A 411 -4.96 -5.96 -3.24
C ASP A 411 -4.99 -6.35 -4.73
N PRO A 412 -5.89 -7.24 -5.19
CA PRO A 412 -6.00 -7.58 -6.61
C PRO A 412 -6.60 -6.43 -7.45
N ARG A 413 -7.05 -5.34 -6.82
CA ARG A 413 -7.43 -4.09 -7.49
C ARG A 413 -6.16 -3.24 -7.67
N ASP A 414 -5.69 -3.08 -8.91
CA ASP A 414 -4.50 -2.26 -9.25
C ASP A 414 -4.70 -0.77 -8.88
N VAL A 415 -5.97 -0.32 -8.81
CA VAL A 415 -6.38 1.01 -8.34
C VAL A 415 -7.58 0.86 -7.40
N ILE A 416 -7.46 1.47 -6.22
CA ILE A 416 -8.45 1.49 -5.14
C ILE A 416 -8.78 2.95 -4.89
N GLU A 417 -10.07 3.25 -4.75
CA GLU A 417 -10.57 4.58 -4.42
C GLU A 417 -11.79 4.34 -3.53
N GLU A 418 -11.72 4.80 -2.28
CA GLU A 418 -12.71 4.47 -1.26
C GLU A 418 -13.12 5.73 -0.50
N SER A 419 -14.43 5.88 -0.24
CA SER A 419 -14.91 6.79 0.80
C SER A 419 -14.91 6.08 2.14
N SER A 420 -15.06 6.84 3.23
CA SER A 420 -15.31 6.30 4.56
C SER A 420 -16.45 5.26 4.59
N ARG A 421 -17.44 5.32 3.69
CA ARG A 421 -18.51 4.28 3.66
C ARG A 421 -18.02 2.95 3.12
N ASP A 422 -17.12 2.99 2.13
CA ASP A 422 -16.58 1.82 1.45
C ASP A 422 -15.49 1.16 2.30
N MET A 423 -14.65 1.97 2.95
CA MET A 423 -13.68 1.52 3.95
C MET A 423 -14.36 0.72 5.07
N PHE A 424 -15.54 1.15 5.56
CA PHE A 424 -16.30 0.41 6.58
C PHE A 424 -17.30 -0.62 6.01
N ALA A 425 -17.17 -1.01 4.73
CA ALA A 425 -17.97 -2.09 4.15
C ALA A 425 -17.72 -3.44 4.82
N ASN A 426 -18.71 -4.34 4.75
CA ASN A 426 -18.72 -5.58 5.53
C ASN A 426 -17.80 -6.71 5.00
N SER A 427 -16.86 -6.37 4.12
CA SER A 427 -15.89 -7.28 3.51
C SER A 427 -14.85 -7.76 4.53
N TYR A 428 -14.43 -9.04 4.48
CA TYR A 428 -13.34 -9.54 5.32
C TYR A 428 -11.97 -8.98 4.92
N ARG A 429 -11.82 -8.47 3.69
CA ARG A 429 -10.63 -7.74 3.23
C ARG A 429 -10.58 -6.37 3.93
N GLU A 430 -11.65 -5.59 3.84
CA GLU A 430 -11.78 -4.27 4.46
C GLU A 430 -11.62 -4.38 5.97
N ARG A 431 -12.28 -5.35 6.61
CA ARG A 431 -12.13 -5.63 8.05
C ARG A 431 -10.70 -6.01 8.47
N ARG A 432 -9.86 -6.50 7.55
CA ARG A 432 -8.43 -6.76 7.77
C ARG A 432 -7.60 -5.49 7.61
N VAL A 433 -7.87 -4.69 6.58
CA VAL A 433 -7.20 -3.40 6.33
C VAL A 433 -7.49 -2.40 7.47
N ASN A 434 -8.76 -2.24 7.86
CA ASN A 434 -9.15 -1.41 9.01
C ASN A 434 -8.47 -1.82 10.31
N ALA A 435 -8.36 -3.13 10.57
CA ALA A 435 -7.71 -3.65 11.78
C ALA A 435 -6.18 -3.46 11.76
N PHE A 436 -5.57 -3.42 10.57
CA PHE A 436 -4.19 -2.99 10.39
C PHE A 436 -4.06 -1.48 10.67
N ALA A 437 -4.83 -0.63 9.98
CA ALA A 437 -4.77 0.83 10.08
C ALA A 437 -5.00 1.31 11.52
N ALA A 438 -6.06 0.83 12.17
CA ALA A 438 -6.41 1.19 13.54
C ALA A 438 -5.31 0.80 14.54
N HIS A 439 -4.67 -0.36 14.36
CA HIS A 439 -3.65 -0.86 15.29
C HIS A 439 -2.26 -0.31 15.04
N LEU A 440 -1.92 0.03 13.79
CA LEU A 440 -0.68 0.71 13.43
C LEU A 440 -0.63 2.09 14.10
N LEU A 441 -1.75 2.84 14.05
CA LEU A 441 -1.87 4.17 14.63
C LEU A 441 -2.05 4.15 16.16
N LEU A 442 -2.92 3.27 16.68
CA LEU A 442 -3.19 3.11 18.11
C LEU A 442 -2.99 1.65 18.57
N PRO A 443 -1.76 1.29 18.99
CA PRO A 443 -1.50 -0.04 19.53
C PRO A 443 -2.26 -0.28 20.84
N VAL A 444 -2.86 -1.46 20.98
CA VAL A 444 -3.56 -1.91 22.20
C VAL A 444 -2.65 -1.80 23.43
N ARG A 445 -1.36 -2.16 23.34
CA ARG A 445 -0.38 -1.95 24.44
C ARG A 445 -0.29 -0.49 24.91
N ALA A 446 -0.40 0.46 23.97
CA ALA A 446 -0.33 1.89 24.23
C ALA A 446 -1.63 2.41 24.86
N MET A 447 -2.76 1.87 24.39
CA MET A 447 -4.09 2.11 24.94
C MET A 447 -4.22 1.57 26.37
N ASP A 448 -3.85 0.32 26.60
CA ASP A 448 -3.88 -0.35 27.91
C ASP A 448 -3.02 0.40 28.94
N ALA A 449 -1.80 0.80 28.55
CA ALA A 449 -0.91 1.60 29.39
C ALA A 449 -1.52 2.97 29.74
N THR A 450 -2.20 3.62 28.79
CA THR A 450 -2.90 4.90 29.02
C THR A 450 -4.09 4.73 29.97
N LEU A 451 -4.89 3.68 29.78
CA LEU A 451 -6.04 3.37 30.64
C LEU A 451 -5.58 3.03 32.06
N ALA A 452 -4.51 2.25 32.22
CA ALA A 452 -3.92 1.92 33.52
C ALA A 452 -3.36 3.16 34.24
N TRP A 453 -2.62 4.03 33.52
CA TRP A 453 -2.10 5.28 34.07
C TRP A 453 -3.20 6.22 34.60
N LEU A 454 -4.35 6.26 33.92
CA LEU A 454 -5.48 7.11 34.30
C LEU A 454 -6.49 6.43 35.24
N ASP A 455 -6.22 5.21 35.73
CA ASP A 455 -7.16 4.39 36.53
C ASP A 455 -8.54 4.22 35.82
N CYS A 456 -8.50 4.09 34.49
CA CYS A 456 -9.66 4.20 33.61
C CYS A 456 -10.11 2.83 33.07
N THR A 457 -10.95 2.14 33.84
CA THR A 457 -11.68 0.94 33.38
C THR A 457 -12.69 1.26 32.29
N GLY A 458 -13.07 0.25 31.49
CA GLY A 458 -14.10 0.38 30.45
C GLY A 458 -15.44 0.94 30.95
N ALA A 459 -15.82 0.67 32.20
CA ALA A 459 -17.04 1.22 32.81
C ALA A 459 -17.03 2.76 32.88
N TYR A 460 -15.87 3.38 33.18
CA TYR A 460 -15.73 4.85 33.16
C TYR A 460 -15.87 5.43 31.76
N VAL A 461 -15.50 4.67 30.73
CA VAL A 461 -15.62 5.03 29.30
C VAL A 461 -17.07 4.87 28.83
N THR A 462 -17.73 3.72 29.06
CA THR A 462 -19.15 3.48 28.73
C THR A 462 -20.08 4.51 29.38
N ALA A 463 -19.89 4.79 30.68
CA ALA A 463 -20.65 5.86 31.35
C ALA A 463 -20.37 7.26 30.77
N ALA A 464 -19.22 7.45 30.11
CA ALA A 464 -18.61 8.73 29.78
C ALA A 464 -18.49 9.64 31.01
N THR A 465 -17.77 9.16 32.02
CA THR A 465 -17.34 10.01 33.15
C THR A 465 -16.28 11.01 32.72
N THR A 466 -15.92 11.97 33.59
CA THR A 466 -14.80 12.88 33.32
C THR A 466 -13.50 12.11 33.03
N ARG A 467 -13.18 11.09 33.84
CA ARG A 467 -12.01 10.20 33.63
C ARG A 467 -12.08 9.47 32.28
N GLY A 468 -13.25 8.93 31.92
CA GLY A 468 -13.47 8.29 30.62
C GLY A 468 -13.27 9.24 29.43
N ARG A 469 -13.80 10.48 29.52
CA ARG A 469 -13.62 11.52 28.49
C ARG A 469 -12.15 11.96 28.37
N VAL A 470 -11.45 12.14 29.49
CA VAL A 470 -10.02 12.49 29.52
C VAL A 470 -9.17 11.39 28.88
N ALA A 471 -9.45 10.11 29.18
CA ALA A 471 -8.73 9.00 28.57
C ALA A 471 -8.94 8.93 27.04
N LEU A 472 -10.19 9.07 26.57
CA LEU A 472 -10.48 9.13 25.13
C LEU A 472 -9.77 10.32 24.46
N GLY A 473 -9.82 11.50 25.06
CA GLY A 473 -9.19 12.70 24.51
C GLY A 473 -7.67 12.61 24.44
N TYR A 474 -7.05 12.06 25.50
CA TYR A 474 -5.60 11.85 25.53
C TYR A 474 -5.16 10.83 24.47
N LEU A 475 -5.89 9.73 24.30
CA LEU A 475 -5.63 8.76 23.23
C LEU A 475 -5.76 9.39 21.84
N MET A 476 -6.83 10.15 21.60
CA MET A 476 -7.04 10.84 20.32
C MET A 476 -5.89 11.81 20.01
N THR A 477 -5.57 12.72 20.94
CA THR A 477 -4.54 13.75 20.72
C THR A 477 -3.13 13.16 20.69
N ARG A 478 -2.78 12.27 21.62
CA ARG A 478 -1.41 11.72 21.73
C ARG A 478 -1.00 10.91 20.50
N TYR A 479 -1.94 10.21 19.86
CA TYR A 479 -1.69 9.32 18.70
C TYR A 479 -2.12 9.93 17.36
N GLY A 480 -2.82 11.07 17.37
CA GLY A 480 -3.35 11.73 16.17
C GLY A 480 -4.42 10.87 15.48
N VAL A 481 -5.39 10.38 16.25
CA VAL A 481 -6.44 9.45 15.78
C VAL A 481 -7.85 9.97 16.04
N SER A 482 -8.81 9.59 15.20
CA SER A 482 -10.22 9.94 15.37
C SER A 482 -10.87 9.23 16.57
N LEU A 483 -11.99 9.79 17.06
CA LEU A 483 -12.82 9.16 18.09
C LEU A 483 -13.32 7.78 17.64
N GLN A 484 -13.66 7.61 16.36
CA GLN A 484 -14.10 6.33 15.81
C GLN A 484 -12.98 5.28 15.83
N CYS A 485 -11.74 5.65 15.46
CA CYS A 485 -10.58 4.76 15.55
C CYS A 485 -10.34 4.33 17.02
N THR A 486 -10.37 5.31 17.94
CA THR A 486 -10.18 5.10 19.39
C THR A 486 -11.22 4.12 19.97
N LEU A 487 -12.50 4.36 19.73
CA LEU A 487 -13.59 3.47 20.17
C LEU A 487 -13.52 2.09 19.51
N SER A 488 -13.13 2.01 18.24
CA SER A 488 -12.97 0.74 17.53
C SER A 488 -11.82 -0.10 18.10
N GLN A 489 -10.71 0.51 18.50
CA GLN A 489 -9.61 -0.16 19.19
C GLN A 489 -9.99 -0.64 20.59
N LEU A 490 -10.77 0.15 21.33
CA LEU A 490 -11.31 -0.25 22.64
C LEU A 490 -12.24 -1.49 22.52
N VAL A 491 -13.06 -1.58 21.47
CA VAL A 491 -13.86 -2.78 21.17
C VAL A 491 -12.97 -3.95 20.74
N ALA A 492 -11.96 -3.71 19.89
CA ALA A 492 -11.05 -4.76 19.42
C ALA A 492 -10.20 -5.38 20.55
N ALA A 493 -9.95 -4.64 21.63
CA ALA A 493 -9.31 -5.12 22.85
C ALA A 493 -10.29 -5.69 23.91
N GLY A 494 -11.60 -5.60 23.69
CA GLY A 494 -12.61 -6.06 24.65
C GLY A 494 -12.86 -5.12 25.84
N VAL A 495 -12.35 -3.88 25.81
CA VAL A 495 -12.58 -2.85 26.86
C VAL A 495 -14.00 -2.27 26.78
N LEU A 496 -14.60 -2.25 25.59
CA LEU A 496 -15.97 -1.83 25.32
C LEU A 496 -16.75 -2.90 24.55
N GLN A 497 -18.07 -2.96 24.73
CA GLN A 497 -18.94 -3.71 23.82
C GLN A 497 -19.23 -2.89 22.56
N ALA A 498 -19.54 -3.56 21.45
CA ALA A 498 -19.88 -2.88 20.19
C ALA A 498 -21.11 -1.95 20.32
N ALA A 499 -22.07 -2.30 21.18
CA ALA A 499 -23.22 -1.45 21.49
C ALA A 499 -22.81 -0.16 22.26
N ASP A 500 -21.92 -0.28 23.25
CA ASP A 500 -21.37 0.88 23.98
C ASP A 500 -20.67 1.84 23.02
N SER A 501 -19.84 1.30 22.11
CA SER A 501 -19.13 2.07 21.10
C SER A 501 -20.07 2.82 20.14
N ALA A 502 -21.22 2.26 19.80
CA ALA A 502 -22.23 2.94 18.98
C ALA A 502 -22.87 4.11 19.74
N ALA A 503 -23.38 3.84 20.95
CA ALA A 503 -23.99 4.86 21.81
C ALA A 503 -23.01 5.98 22.22
N LEU A 504 -21.71 5.68 22.37
CA LEU A 504 -20.66 6.67 22.61
C LEU A 504 -20.37 7.51 21.36
N LYS A 505 -20.36 6.91 20.15
CA LYS A 505 -20.18 7.65 18.89
C LYS A 505 -21.30 8.65 18.63
N GLU A 506 -22.54 8.34 19.03
CA GLU A 506 -23.69 9.25 18.90
C GLU A 506 -23.71 10.33 19.99
N ARG A 507 -23.34 9.99 21.23
CA ARG A 507 -23.43 10.89 22.40
C ARG A 507 -22.24 11.85 22.57
N LEU A 508 -21.08 11.58 21.97
CA LEU A 508 -19.83 12.32 22.24
C LEU A 508 -19.36 13.17 21.05
N SER A 509 -19.23 14.48 21.27
CA SER A 509 -18.52 15.38 20.35
C SER A 509 -17.00 15.17 20.45
N ALA A 510 -16.35 14.88 19.34
CA ALA A 510 -14.90 14.70 19.27
C ALA A 510 -14.11 15.93 19.79
N HIS A 511 -14.59 17.14 19.49
CA HIS A 511 -14.00 18.39 20.02
C HIS A 511 -14.12 18.48 21.55
N ALA A 512 -15.27 18.13 22.12
CA ALA A 512 -15.46 18.14 23.58
C ALA A 512 -14.59 17.08 24.29
N ILE A 513 -14.29 15.97 23.60
CA ILE A 513 -13.40 14.92 24.09
C ILE A 513 -11.93 15.36 24.08
N VAL A 514 -11.46 15.96 22.98
CA VAL A 514 -10.12 16.58 22.92
C VAL A 514 -9.95 17.64 24.00
N ASN A 515 -10.92 18.57 24.12
CA ASN A 515 -10.87 19.65 25.10
C ASN A 515 -10.85 19.14 26.56
N ALA A 516 -11.51 18.01 26.86
CA ALA A 516 -11.44 17.40 28.20
C ALA A 516 -10.00 17.00 28.58
N ALA A 517 -9.20 16.55 27.61
CA ALA A 517 -7.82 16.11 27.80
C ALA A 517 -6.76 17.20 27.54
N ALA A 518 -7.17 18.45 27.26
CA ALA A 518 -6.25 19.54 26.98
C ALA A 518 -5.23 19.78 28.10
N HIS A 519 -5.60 19.59 29.37
CA HIS A 519 -4.69 19.73 30.52
C HIS A 519 -3.62 18.61 30.63
N LEU A 520 -3.69 17.57 29.79
CA LEU A 520 -2.69 16.49 29.68
C LEU A 520 -1.97 16.50 28.31
N SER A 521 -2.35 17.41 27.42
CA SER A 521 -1.85 17.49 26.05
C SER A 521 -1.10 18.82 25.89
N GLY A 522 0.10 18.80 25.31
CA GLY A 522 0.78 20.04 24.93
C GLY A 522 0.16 20.67 23.68
N ASP A 523 0.84 21.65 23.08
CA ASP A 523 0.44 22.34 21.84
C ASP A 523 0.53 21.46 20.56
N SER A 524 0.40 20.14 20.72
CA SER A 524 0.27 19.17 19.63
C SER A 524 -0.99 19.42 18.80
N SER A 525 -0.86 19.34 17.47
CA SER A 525 -1.96 19.52 16.52
C SER A 525 -3.12 18.55 16.81
N THR A 526 -4.35 19.08 16.84
CA THR A 526 -5.49 18.28 17.28
C THR A 526 -6.01 17.36 16.17
N PRO A 527 -6.43 16.13 16.47
CA PRO A 527 -6.94 15.18 15.46
C PRO A 527 -8.31 15.56 14.89
N VAL A 528 -8.93 16.64 15.39
CA VAL A 528 -10.22 17.17 14.97
C VAL A 528 -10.11 18.42 14.08
N THR A 529 -8.93 19.02 13.97
CA THR A 529 -8.63 20.09 13.01
C THR A 529 -8.69 19.54 11.58
N VAL A 530 -9.43 20.21 10.68
CA VAL A 530 -9.33 19.99 9.22
C VAL A 530 -8.03 20.61 8.73
N THR A 531 -7.24 19.87 7.97
CA THR A 531 -5.88 20.30 7.62
C THR A 531 -5.83 21.17 6.36
N GLN A 532 -6.49 20.76 5.29
CA GLN A 532 -6.30 21.30 3.93
C GLN A 532 -4.81 21.27 3.49
N ASP A 533 -4.00 20.40 4.10
CA ASP A 533 -2.57 20.25 3.81
C ASP A 533 -2.38 19.86 2.34
N LEU A 534 -1.53 20.60 1.63
CA LEU A 534 -0.99 20.19 0.35
C LEU A 534 0.41 19.64 0.58
N ARG A 535 0.60 18.34 0.32
CA ARG A 535 1.88 17.64 0.44
C ARG A 535 2.08 16.79 -0.82
N PRO A 536 2.83 17.25 -1.83
CA PRO A 536 3.35 16.35 -2.86
C PRO A 536 4.29 15.28 -2.28
N PRO A 537 4.52 14.16 -2.98
CA PRO A 537 5.49 13.15 -2.55
C PRO A 537 6.90 13.71 -2.49
N ALA A 538 7.60 13.49 -1.37
CA ALA A 538 8.89 14.13 -1.11
C ALA A 538 9.96 13.73 -2.16
N ARG A 539 9.93 12.46 -2.58
CA ARG A 539 10.81 11.90 -3.61
C ARG A 539 10.70 12.66 -4.94
N LEU A 540 9.47 12.97 -5.39
CA LEU A 540 9.22 13.73 -6.61
C LEU A 540 9.72 15.18 -6.47
N VAL A 541 9.47 15.84 -5.33
CA VAL A 541 9.84 17.25 -5.11
C VAL A 541 11.34 17.47 -5.23
N THR A 542 12.15 16.68 -4.52
CA THR A 542 13.62 16.85 -4.53
C THR A 542 14.18 16.76 -5.96
N VAL A 543 13.82 15.71 -6.70
CA VAL A 543 14.32 15.50 -8.06
C VAL A 543 13.75 16.51 -9.04
N ALA A 544 12.52 16.97 -8.85
CA ALA A 544 11.92 17.99 -9.70
C ALA A 544 12.60 19.35 -9.53
N LEU A 545 12.89 19.79 -8.30
CA LEU A 545 13.57 21.06 -8.03
C LEU A 545 14.97 21.10 -8.66
N ASP A 546 15.76 20.03 -8.45
CA ASP A 546 17.09 19.91 -9.08
C ASP A 546 16.98 19.90 -10.62
N ALA A 547 16.03 19.14 -11.18
CA ALA A 547 15.81 19.06 -12.62
C ALA A 547 15.25 20.35 -13.24
N ALA A 548 14.57 21.21 -12.47
CA ALA A 548 14.14 22.53 -12.92
C ALA A 548 15.32 23.51 -12.92
N ARG A 549 16.12 23.53 -11.84
CA ARG A 549 17.35 24.33 -11.73
C ARG A 549 18.37 24.01 -12.82
N SER A 550 18.48 22.75 -13.24
CA SER A 550 19.32 22.32 -14.37
C SER A 550 18.70 22.55 -15.76
N GLY A 551 17.45 23.02 -15.85
CA GLY A 551 16.72 23.17 -17.11
C GLY A 551 16.32 21.85 -17.78
N THR A 552 16.42 20.72 -17.07
CA THR A 552 16.08 19.38 -17.54
C THR A 552 14.57 19.15 -17.61
N VAL A 553 13.79 19.79 -16.73
CA VAL A 553 12.32 19.89 -16.84
C VAL A 553 11.87 21.35 -16.71
N GLY A 554 10.81 21.73 -17.42
CA GLY A 554 10.24 23.07 -17.32
C GLY A 554 9.38 23.29 -16.06
N MET A 555 9.31 24.54 -15.59
CA MET A 555 8.64 24.98 -14.35
C MET A 555 7.19 24.50 -14.17
N ASN A 556 6.42 24.32 -15.25
CA ASN A 556 5.09 23.71 -15.23
C ASN A 556 5.07 22.34 -14.49
N THR A 557 6.19 21.59 -14.52
CA THR A 557 6.36 20.35 -13.76
C THR A 557 6.35 20.60 -12.25
N ILE A 558 6.95 21.70 -11.79
CA ILE A 558 6.92 22.17 -10.39
C ILE A 558 5.54 22.76 -10.05
N ALA A 559 4.98 23.61 -10.92
CA ALA A 559 3.67 24.21 -10.73
C ALA A 559 2.57 23.15 -10.52
N ARG A 560 2.50 22.13 -11.40
CA ARG A 560 1.58 20.99 -11.23
C ARG A 560 1.91 20.17 -9.97
N LEU A 561 3.19 19.93 -9.65
CA LEU A 561 3.56 19.16 -8.46
C LEU A 561 3.17 19.87 -7.16
N LEU A 562 3.41 21.18 -7.08
CA LEU A 562 3.11 22.04 -5.93
C LEU A 562 1.70 22.64 -5.95
N ASP A 563 0.84 22.25 -6.91
CA ASP A 563 -0.53 22.74 -7.11
C ASP A 563 -0.63 24.29 -7.08
N ARG A 564 0.28 24.94 -7.81
CA ARG A 564 0.47 26.39 -7.88
C ARG A 564 0.18 26.94 -9.27
N GLU A 565 -0.38 28.15 -9.30
CA GLU A 565 -0.71 28.91 -10.52
C GLU A 565 0.18 30.16 -10.69
N ASP A 566 1.05 30.47 -9.72
CA ASP A 566 1.87 31.67 -9.64
C ASP A 566 3.28 31.48 -10.26
N ASP A 567 3.32 31.15 -11.56
CA ASP A 567 4.53 30.79 -12.33
C ASP A 567 5.73 31.74 -12.09
N ASP A 568 5.54 33.07 -12.12
CA ASP A 568 6.62 34.05 -11.95
C ASP A 568 7.25 33.98 -10.54
N ALA A 569 6.42 33.94 -9.50
CA ALA A 569 6.89 33.89 -8.11
C ALA A 569 7.52 32.52 -7.79
N LEU A 570 6.97 31.45 -8.36
CA LEU A 570 7.53 30.10 -8.26
C LEU A 570 8.88 29.98 -9.01
N PHE A 571 9.07 30.68 -10.12
CA PHE A 571 10.36 30.76 -10.81
C PHE A 571 11.43 31.41 -9.92
N ASP A 572 11.15 32.58 -9.36
CA ASP A 572 12.10 33.29 -8.49
C ASP A 572 12.44 32.48 -7.23
N GLU A 573 11.45 31.83 -6.61
CA GLU A 573 11.63 30.95 -5.45
C GLU A 573 12.54 29.75 -5.77
N VAL A 574 12.30 29.05 -6.87
CA VAL A 574 13.07 27.86 -7.26
C VAL A 574 14.48 28.22 -7.75
N MET A 575 14.64 29.33 -8.47
CA MET A 575 15.91 29.69 -9.13
C MET A 575 16.85 30.54 -8.27
N PHE A 576 16.33 31.35 -7.33
CA PHE A 576 17.11 32.34 -6.59
C PHE A 576 16.95 32.28 -5.05
N GLY A 577 16.09 31.40 -4.52
CA GLY A 577 15.69 31.36 -3.10
C GLY A 577 16.74 30.93 -2.06
N GLU A 578 18.04 30.87 -2.37
CA GLU A 578 19.08 30.29 -1.49
C GLU A 578 20.20 31.26 -1.04
N ASP A 579 20.21 32.53 -1.48
CA ASP A 579 21.19 33.55 -1.05
C ASP A 579 20.66 34.49 0.07
N GLY A 580 19.74 34.01 0.92
CA GLY A 580 19.11 34.80 2.00
C GLY A 580 18.87 34.03 3.30
N ASP A 581 19.45 34.52 4.40
CA ASP A 581 19.32 33.94 5.76
C ASP A 581 17.90 34.08 6.34
N THR A 582 17.02 33.14 5.98
CA THR A 582 15.79 32.83 6.74
C THR A 582 15.40 31.36 6.57
N ALA A 583 14.86 30.76 7.65
CA ALA A 583 14.23 29.44 7.58
C ALA A 583 12.85 29.52 6.87
N THR A 584 12.85 29.48 5.54
CA THR A 584 11.65 29.38 4.70
C THR A 584 11.05 27.98 4.82
N ALA A 585 10.15 27.80 5.79
CA ALA A 585 9.39 26.59 5.94
C ALA A 585 8.50 26.32 4.71
N VAL A 586 8.43 25.06 4.28
CA VAL A 586 7.31 24.55 3.47
C VAL A 586 6.01 25.01 4.13
N PRO A 587 5.06 25.63 3.41
CA PRO A 587 3.97 26.38 4.02
C PRO A 587 2.88 25.48 4.63
N HIS A 588 3.15 24.93 5.81
CA HIS A 588 2.13 24.46 6.73
C HIS A 588 1.21 25.63 7.07
N ARG A 589 0.02 25.71 6.44
CA ARG A 589 -1.07 26.63 6.80
C ARG A 589 -1.78 26.18 8.09
N GLY A 590 -0.99 25.99 9.15
CA GLY A 590 -1.47 25.63 10.47
C GLY A 590 -1.84 26.85 11.31
N VAL A 591 -3.02 26.80 11.93
CA VAL A 591 -3.46 27.67 13.04
C VAL A 591 -3.61 29.16 12.70
N ALA A 592 -4.80 29.55 12.27
CA ALA A 592 -5.28 30.92 12.40
C ALA A 592 -5.51 31.25 13.89
N ALA A 593 -4.54 31.90 14.54
CA ALA A 593 -4.67 32.35 15.92
C ALA A 593 -5.67 33.52 16.03
N GLY A 594 -6.84 33.27 16.61
CA GLY A 594 -7.89 34.27 16.80
C GLY A 594 -7.49 35.36 17.81
N ALA A 595 -7.01 36.50 17.31
CA ALA A 595 -6.66 37.65 18.14
C ALA A 595 -7.91 38.33 18.73
N ALA A 596 -8.30 37.95 19.94
CA ALA A 596 -9.36 38.62 20.69
C ALA A 596 -8.94 40.04 21.09
N SER A 597 -9.72 41.05 20.70
CA SER A 597 -9.47 42.46 21.01
C SER A 597 -10.75 43.17 21.49
N ARG A 598 -10.89 43.21 22.82
CA ARG A 598 -11.93 43.90 23.62
C ARG A 598 -13.30 43.24 23.67
#